data_AF-A0A424QKA0-F1
#
_entry.id   AF-A0A424QKA0-F1
#
_cell.length_a   1.000
_cell.length_b   1.000
_cell.length_c   1.000
_cell.angle_alpha   90.00
_cell.angle_beta   90.00
_cell.angle_gamma   90.00
#
_symmetry.space_group_name_H-M   'P 1'
#
loop_
_entity.id
_entity.type
_entity.pdbx_description
1 polymer ?
#
loop_
_entity_poly.entity_id
_entity_poly.type
_entity_poly.pdbx_seq_one_letter_code
_entity_poly.pdbx_strand_id
1 'polypeptide(L)'
;MDILDFENSTYSVNLRKLTRKSRLGFGYRDIKDITIQDIMIMNKHKELIKIYFGLGKINFTDDILDELGISEEMRIPKPGKIVDYDERDILVAKALRVVKERRKEETAAFRKMAQEMRENNKKIDIKKVD
;
A
#
# COMPACT_ATOMS: atom_id res chain seq x y z
N MET A 1 -17.98 41.18 -7.98
CA MET A 1 -17.57 39.93 -7.31
C MET A 1 -18.73 38.98 -7.53
N ASP A 2 -18.57 38.07 -8.49
CA ASP A 2 -19.66 37.29 -9.04
C ASP A 2 -20.10 36.19 -8.08
N ILE A 3 -21.39 35.88 -8.08
CA ILE A 3 -22.00 34.78 -7.30
C ILE A 3 -21.34 33.41 -7.57
N LEU A 4 -20.64 33.27 -8.70
CA LEU A 4 -19.88 32.09 -9.11
C LEU A 4 -18.52 31.93 -8.40
N ASP A 5 -17.96 33.00 -7.81
CA ASP A 5 -16.71 32.92 -7.05
C ASP A 5 -16.92 32.39 -5.62
N PHE A 6 -18.18 32.38 -5.14
CA PHE A 6 -18.51 31.93 -3.78
C PHE A 6 -18.58 30.40 -3.67
N GLU A 7 -18.95 29.69 -4.74
CA GLU A 7 -18.95 28.22 -4.76
C GLU A 7 -17.53 27.62 -4.81
N ASN A 8 -16.55 28.39 -5.31
CA ASN A 8 -15.15 27.98 -5.34
C ASN A 8 -14.35 28.45 -4.11
N SER A 9 -14.96 29.12 -3.14
CA SER A 9 -14.33 29.46 -1.85
C SER A 9 -14.25 28.26 -0.89
N THR A 10 -14.02 27.06 -1.40
CA THR A 10 -13.65 25.92 -0.57
C THR A 10 -12.17 26.05 -0.24
N TYR A 11 -11.88 26.45 1.01
CA TYR A 11 -10.56 26.47 1.66
C TYR A 11 -9.49 25.68 0.89
N SER A 12 -8.38 26.33 0.52
CA SER A 12 -7.20 25.64 0.01
C SER A 12 -6.71 24.62 1.05
N VAL A 13 -7.20 23.39 0.96
CA VAL A 13 -6.75 22.30 1.82
C VAL A 13 -5.70 21.54 1.04
N ASN A 14 -4.44 21.77 1.39
CA ASN A 14 -3.27 21.23 0.71
C ASN A 14 -3.37 19.70 0.52
N LEU A 15 -3.11 19.25 -0.72
CA LEU A 15 -2.96 17.84 -1.04
C LEU A 15 -1.77 17.27 -0.25
N ARG A 16 -2.00 16.21 0.52
CA ARG A 16 -0.94 15.58 1.32
C ARG A 16 -0.43 14.33 0.60
N LYS A 17 0.80 14.37 0.10
CA LYS A 17 1.51 13.21 -0.46
C LYS A 17 2.33 12.54 0.64
N LEU A 18 1.94 11.33 1.03
CA LEU A 18 2.54 10.56 2.11
C LEU A 18 3.68 9.69 1.59
N THR A 19 4.78 9.65 2.35
CA THR A 19 5.97 8.83 2.10
C THR A 19 6.04 7.69 3.14
N ARG A 20 6.99 6.77 3.00
CA ARG A 20 7.22 5.66 3.93
C ARG A 20 7.39 6.11 5.39
N LYS A 21 8.07 7.24 5.61
CA LYS A 21 8.30 7.82 6.94
C LYS A 21 7.15 8.69 7.46
N SER A 22 6.16 8.98 6.61
CA SER A 22 5.00 9.78 7.01
C SER A 22 4.08 8.97 7.93
N ARG A 23 3.36 9.66 8.82
CA ARG A 23 2.28 9.09 9.64
C ARG A 23 0.93 9.56 9.12
N LEU A 24 -0.14 8.77 9.25
CA LEU A 24 -1.48 9.18 8.83
C LEU A 24 -1.98 10.37 9.67
N GLY A 25 -1.86 10.32 11.00
CA GLY A 25 -2.37 11.36 11.90
C GLY A 25 -3.89 11.38 12.05
N PHE A 26 -4.60 10.48 11.37
CA PHE A 26 -6.04 10.26 11.46
C PHE A 26 -6.36 8.76 11.30
N GLY A 27 -7.61 8.37 11.54
CA GLY A 27 -8.06 6.98 11.48
C GLY A 27 -8.00 6.27 12.83
N TYR A 28 -8.05 4.93 12.79
CA TYR A 28 -8.06 4.08 13.98
C TYR A 28 -6.69 4.08 14.69
N ARG A 29 -6.70 3.83 16.01
CA ARG A 29 -5.51 3.90 16.88
C ARG A 29 -4.33 3.08 16.39
N ASP A 30 -4.62 2.00 15.69
CA ASP A 30 -3.68 0.99 15.20
C ASP A 30 -3.00 1.34 13.86
N ILE A 31 -3.37 2.47 13.24
CA ILE A 31 -2.73 3.02 12.03
C ILE A 31 -2.40 4.52 12.15
N LYS A 32 -3.04 5.24 13.08
CA LYS A 32 -2.99 6.71 13.18
C LYS A 32 -1.57 7.23 13.43
N ASP A 33 -0.88 6.67 14.41
CA ASP A 33 0.35 7.23 14.98
C ASP A 33 1.63 6.47 14.57
N ILE A 34 1.48 5.48 13.68
CA ILE A 34 2.59 4.70 13.10
C ILE A 34 2.92 5.15 11.67
N THR A 35 4.09 4.76 11.17
CA THR A 35 4.52 5.18 9.82
C THR A 35 3.85 4.35 8.73
N ILE A 36 3.77 4.88 7.50
CA ILE A 36 3.26 4.12 6.35
C ILE A 36 4.06 2.82 6.16
N GLN A 37 5.38 2.85 6.38
CA GLN A 37 6.22 1.66 6.35
C GLN A 37 5.76 0.59 7.35
N ASP A 38 5.50 0.97 8.60
CA ASP A 38 5.06 0.03 9.63
C ASP A 38 3.69 -0.56 9.30
N ILE A 39 2.77 0.25 8.75
CA ILE A 39 1.44 -0.21 8.32
C ILE A 39 1.56 -1.31 7.26
N MET A 40 2.47 -1.15 6.29
CA MET A 40 2.73 -2.16 5.25
C MET A 40 3.33 -3.44 5.85
N ILE A 41 4.30 -3.31 6.76
CA ILE A 41 4.89 -4.46 7.49
C ILE A 41 3.83 -5.21 8.31
N MET A 42 2.90 -4.50 8.93
CA MET A 42 1.76 -5.05 9.68
C MET A 42 0.67 -5.66 8.78
N ASN A 43 0.89 -5.71 7.46
CA ASN A 43 -0.04 -6.25 6.47
C ASN A 43 -1.39 -5.51 6.39
N LYS A 44 -1.41 -4.21 6.73
CA LYS A 44 -2.60 -3.35 6.66
C LYS A 44 -2.71 -2.60 5.34
N HIS A 45 -2.36 -3.29 4.25
CA HIS A 45 -2.40 -2.74 2.89
C HIS A 45 -3.82 -2.34 2.49
N LYS A 46 -4.84 -3.11 2.94
CA LYS A 46 -6.26 -2.83 2.64
C LYS A 46 -6.69 -1.45 3.12
N GLU A 47 -6.24 -1.05 4.31
CA GLU A 47 -6.54 0.24 4.92
C GLU A 47 -5.92 1.37 4.10
N LEU A 48 -4.67 1.23 3.67
CA LEU A 48 -3.98 2.21 2.83
C LEU A 48 -4.63 2.35 1.44
N ILE A 49 -5.02 1.23 0.82
CA ILE A 49 -5.72 1.23 -0.47
C ILE A 49 -7.09 1.92 -0.34
N LYS A 50 -7.84 1.63 0.73
CA LYS A 50 -9.13 2.31 1.01
C LYS A 50 -8.94 3.81 1.25
N ILE A 51 -7.88 4.21 1.95
CA ILE A 51 -7.54 5.62 2.14
C ILE A 51 -7.24 6.29 0.80
N TYR A 52 -6.45 5.64 -0.07
CA TYR A 52 -6.15 6.16 -1.39
C TYR A 52 -7.42 6.42 -2.20
N PHE A 53 -8.32 5.44 -2.34
CA PHE A 53 -9.52 5.65 -3.16
C PHE A 53 -10.62 6.47 -2.46
N GLY A 54 -10.69 6.41 -1.13
CA GLY A 54 -11.77 7.04 -0.35
C GLY A 54 -11.53 8.49 0.05
N LEU A 55 -10.28 8.92 0.17
CA LEU A 55 -9.95 10.28 0.63
C LEU A 55 -9.46 11.16 -0.52
N GLY A 56 -10.16 12.28 -0.73
CA GLY A 56 -9.87 13.21 -1.82
C GLY A 56 -8.48 13.83 -1.77
N LYS A 57 -7.99 14.15 -0.56
CA LYS A 57 -6.81 15.00 -0.34
C LYS A 57 -5.59 14.25 0.20
N ILE A 58 -5.63 12.92 0.15
CA ILE A 58 -4.51 12.05 0.53
C ILE A 58 -4.02 11.32 -0.71
N ASN A 59 -2.71 11.38 -0.92
CA ASN A 59 -2.02 10.61 -1.93
C ASN A 59 -0.79 9.94 -1.32
N PHE A 60 -0.21 8.97 -2.01
CA PHE A 60 1.04 8.33 -1.65
C PHE A 60 2.09 8.60 -2.74
N THR A 61 3.35 8.31 -2.46
CA THR A 61 4.40 8.25 -3.49
C THR A 61 4.19 7.05 -4.39
N ASP A 62 4.70 7.12 -5.62
CA ASP A 62 4.42 6.13 -6.65
C ASP A 62 4.96 4.75 -6.26
N ASP A 63 6.10 4.68 -5.57
CA ASP A 63 6.65 3.45 -5.00
C ASP A 63 5.71 2.77 -4.00
N ILE A 64 4.97 3.55 -3.21
CA ILE A 64 3.99 3.02 -2.26
C ILE A 64 2.74 2.56 -3.00
N LEU A 65 2.27 3.31 -4.01
CA LEU A 65 1.12 2.89 -4.82
C LEU A 65 1.41 1.56 -5.53
N ASP A 66 2.63 1.41 -6.05
CA ASP A 66 3.08 0.19 -6.68
C ASP A 66 3.12 -0.96 -5.68
N GLU A 67 3.69 -0.77 -4.48
CA GLU A 67 3.71 -1.76 -3.39
C GLU A 67 2.30 -2.16 -2.94
N LEU A 68 1.35 -1.21 -2.91
CA LEU A 68 -0.06 -1.45 -2.61
C LEU A 68 -0.82 -2.16 -3.74
N GLY A 69 -0.17 -2.48 -4.85
CA GLY A 69 -0.79 -3.16 -5.99
C GLY A 69 -1.69 -2.25 -6.83
N ILE A 70 -1.54 -0.93 -6.71
CA ILE A 70 -2.28 0.08 -7.47
C ILE A 70 -1.48 0.45 -8.72
N SER A 71 -1.73 -0.26 -9.82
CA SER A 71 -1.16 0.04 -11.15
C SER A 71 -1.53 1.44 -11.63
N GLU A 72 -0.75 1.96 -12.58
CA GLU A 72 -0.98 3.27 -13.17
C GLU A 72 -2.40 3.43 -13.74
N GLU A 73 -2.97 2.37 -14.34
CA GLU A 73 -4.34 2.44 -14.87
C GLU A 73 -5.42 2.53 -13.78
N MET A 74 -5.11 2.13 -12.55
CA MET A 74 -6.03 2.23 -11.41
C MET A 74 -5.87 3.56 -10.66
N ARG A 75 -4.88 4.38 -10.99
CA ARG A 75 -4.64 5.64 -10.28
C ARG A 75 -5.71 6.66 -10.65
N ILE A 76 -6.22 7.36 -9.64
CA ILE A 76 -7.19 8.45 -9.81
C ILE A 76 -6.51 9.82 -9.67
N PRO A 77 -6.96 10.84 -10.40
CA PRO A 77 -6.46 12.20 -10.24
C PRO A 77 -6.74 12.70 -8.82
N LYS A 78 -5.75 13.38 -8.23
CA LYS A 78 -5.83 13.98 -6.90
C LYS A 78 -5.77 15.51 -7.01
N PRO A 79 -6.62 16.26 -6.29
CA PRO A 79 -7.60 15.78 -5.32
C PRO A 79 -8.80 15.09 -5.98
N GLY A 80 -9.20 13.93 -5.45
CA GLY A 80 -10.27 13.11 -6.03
C GLY A 80 -10.49 11.83 -5.24
N LYS A 81 -11.73 11.34 -5.21
CA LYS A 81 -12.13 10.10 -4.52
C LYS A 81 -13.20 9.38 -5.30
N ILE A 82 -13.33 8.08 -5.06
CA ILE A 82 -14.44 7.29 -5.57
C ILE A 82 -15.59 7.40 -4.58
N VAL A 83 -16.70 7.99 -5.02
CA VAL A 83 -17.89 8.22 -4.19
C VAL A 83 -18.70 6.94 -4.07
N ASP A 84 -18.80 6.18 -5.16
CA ASP A 84 -19.45 4.89 -5.20
C ASP A 84 -18.66 3.86 -4.38
N TYR A 85 -19.36 3.21 -3.44
CA TYR A 85 -18.73 2.26 -2.52
C TYR A 85 -18.42 0.92 -3.18
N ASP A 86 -19.26 0.49 -4.11
CA ASP A 86 -19.15 -0.80 -4.78
C ASP A 86 -18.02 -0.76 -5.82
N GLU A 87 -17.96 0.30 -6.63
CA GLU A 87 -16.86 0.54 -7.56
C GLU A 87 -15.52 0.61 -6.82
N ARG A 88 -15.49 1.29 -5.68
CA ARG A 88 -14.30 1.40 -4.84
C ARG A 88 -13.88 0.02 -4.32
N ASP A 89 -14.82 -0.77 -3.84
CA ASP A 89 -14.52 -2.08 -3.26
C ASP A 89 -14.03 -3.08 -4.33
N ILE A 90 -14.49 -2.97 -5.58
CA ILE A 90 -13.95 -3.71 -6.73
C ILE A 90 -12.46 -3.38 -6.95
N LEU A 91 -12.11 -2.09 -6.97
CA LEU A 91 -10.72 -1.66 -7.16
C LEU A 91 -9.83 -2.06 -5.97
N VAL A 92 -10.34 -1.92 -4.75
CA VAL A 92 -9.64 -2.38 -3.53
C VAL A 92 -9.37 -3.88 -3.61
N ALA A 93 -10.35 -4.68 -4.04
CA ALA A 93 -10.19 -6.12 -4.19
C ALA A 93 -9.16 -6.47 -5.28
N LYS A 94 -9.17 -5.76 -6.42
CA LYS A 94 -8.20 -5.94 -7.51
C LYS A 94 -6.78 -5.66 -7.02
N ALA A 95 -6.55 -4.54 -6.34
CA ALA A 95 -5.24 -4.19 -5.78
C ALA A 95 -4.77 -5.21 -4.73
N LEU A 96 -5.67 -5.63 -3.83
CA LEU A 96 -5.34 -6.63 -2.80
C LEU A 96 -4.95 -8.00 -3.38
N ARG A 97 -5.54 -8.40 -4.51
CA ARG A 97 -5.15 -9.64 -5.19
C ARG A 97 -3.68 -9.58 -5.62
N VAL A 98 -3.27 -8.46 -6.22
CA VAL A 98 -1.88 -8.24 -6.65
C VAL A 98 -0.92 -8.31 -5.46
N VAL A 99 -1.25 -7.65 -4.34
CA VAL A 99 -0.43 -7.71 -3.11
C VAL A 99 -0.30 -9.14 -2.59
N LYS A 100 -1.39 -9.92 -2.59
CA LYS A 100 -1.37 -11.31 -2.14
C LYS A 100 -0.53 -12.21 -3.05
N GLU A 101 -0.60 -12.01 -4.36
CA GLU A 101 0.17 -12.77 -5.34
C GLU A 101 1.68 -12.54 -5.15
N ARG A 102 2.12 -11.29 -5.06
CA ARG A 102 3.54 -10.97 -4.80
C ARG A 102 4.04 -11.58 -3.50
N ARG A 103 3.27 -11.47 -2.41
CA ARG A 103 3.66 -12.08 -1.13
C ARG A 103 3.77 -13.60 -1.20
N LYS A 104 2.91 -14.26 -1.98
CA LYS A 104 2.98 -15.71 -2.20
C LYS A 104 4.26 -16.09 -2.94
N GLU A 105 4.64 -15.33 -3.96
CA GLU A 105 5.89 -15.51 -4.71
C GLU A 105 7.12 -15.30 -3.81
N GLU A 106 7.15 -14.22 -3.04
CA GLU A 106 8.22 -13.94 -2.06
C GLU A 106 8.36 -15.06 -1.03
N THR A 107 7.24 -15.54 -0.49
CA THR A 107 7.23 -16.62 0.50
C THR A 107 7.70 -17.95 -0.12
N ALA A 108 7.31 -18.23 -1.37
CA ALA A 108 7.75 -19.43 -2.09
C ALA A 108 9.26 -19.37 -2.40
N ALA A 109 9.76 -18.22 -2.84
CA ALA A 109 11.18 -17.99 -3.07
C ALA A 109 11.99 -18.15 -1.78
N PHE A 110 11.53 -17.57 -0.67
CA PHE A 110 12.17 -17.72 0.64
C PHE A 110 12.18 -19.18 1.09
N ARG A 111 11.09 -19.91 0.88
CA ARG A 111 11.01 -21.35 1.21
C ARG A 111 12.01 -22.18 0.40
N LYS A 112 12.15 -21.90 -0.89
CA LYS A 112 13.12 -22.57 -1.77
C LYS A 112 14.56 -22.27 -1.33
N MET A 113 14.88 -21.01 -1.06
CA MET A 113 16.19 -20.59 -0.56
C MET A 113 16.53 -21.27 0.77
N ALA A 114 15.57 -21.37 1.69
CA ALA A 114 15.76 -22.05 2.98
C ALA A 114 16.00 -23.56 2.82
N GLN A 115 15.38 -24.21 1.82
CA GLN A 115 15.65 -25.61 1.49
C GLN A 115 17.06 -25.79 0.94
N GLU A 116 17.47 -24.96 -0.01
CA GLU A 116 18.82 -24.99 -0.60
C GLU A 116 19.91 -24.76 0.45
N MET A 117 19.72 -23.82 1.39
CA MET A 117 20.65 -23.61 2.51
C MET A 117 20.76 -24.84 3.42
N ARG A 118 19.64 -25.52 3.72
CA ARG A 118 19.65 -26.75 4.53
C ARG A 118 20.37 -27.90 3.81
N GLU A 119 20.16 -28.05 2.51
CA GLU A 119 20.82 -29.07 1.70
C GLU A 119 22.32 -28.83 1.56
N ASN A 120 22.73 -27.57 1.37
CA ASN A 120 24.15 -27.20 1.32
C ASN A 120 24.85 -27.47 2.66
N ASN A 121 24.22 -27.14 3.79
CA ASN A 121 24.78 -27.46 5.10
C ASN A 121 24.96 -28.97 5.30
N LYS A 122 23.95 -29.79 4.92
CA LYS A 122 24.08 -31.26 4.95
C LYS A 122 25.22 -31.78 4.09
N LYS A 123 25.44 -31.23 2.89
CA LYS A 123 26.56 -31.62 2.01
C LYS A 123 27.92 -31.24 2.58
N ILE A 124 28.02 -30.11 3.27
CA ILE A 124 29.26 -29.67 3.95
C ILE A 124 29.58 -30.60 5.12
N ASP A 125 28.57 -31.00 5.90
CA ASP A 125 28.75 -31.90 7.04
C ASP A 125 29.20 -33.31 6.59
N ILE A 126 28.65 -33.84 5.49
CA ILE A 126 29.08 -35.14 4.93
C ILE A 126 30.56 -35.10 4.49
N LYS A 127 30.99 -34.02 3.82
CA LYS A 127 32.39 -33.88 3.34
C LYS A 127 33.44 -33.69 4.43
N LYS A 128 33.04 -33.38 5.67
CA LYS A 128 33.97 -33.22 6.80
C LYS A 128 34.26 -34.53 7.54
N VAL A 129 33.56 -35.61 7.21
CA VAL A 129 33.64 -36.92 7.89
C VAL A 129 34.47 -37.93 7.07
N ASP A 130 34.90 -37.57 5.86
CA ASP A 130 35.89 -38.28 5.04
C ASP A 130 37.30 -37.69 5.22
#